data_AF-A0A376VGF5-F1
#
_entry.id   AF-A0A376VGF5-F1
#
_cell.length_a   1.000
_cell.length_b   1.000
_cell.length_c   1.000
_cell.angle_alpha   90.00
_cell.angle_beta   90.00
_cell.angle_gamma   90.00
#
_symmetry.space_group_name_H-M   'P 1'
#
loop_
_entity.id
_entity.type
_entity.pdbx_description
1 polymer ?
#
loop_
_entity_poly.entity_id
_entity_poly.type
_entity_poly.pdbx_seq_one_letter_code
_entity_poly.pdbx_strand_id
1 'polypeptide(L)' 'MTIADRLREEGAMQGKHEEALRIAQEMLERGLDRELVLMVTRLSPDDLIAQSH' A
#
# COMPACT_ATOMS: atom_id res chain seq x y z
N MET A 1 -19.02 8.10 17.88
CA MET A 1 -18.57 7.67 16.55
C MET A 1 -19.59 6.68 16.02
N THR A 2 -20.14 6.93 14.83
CA THR A 2 -21.20 6.09 14.24
C THR A 2 -20.59 5.00 13.36
N ILE A 3 -21.38 3.95 13.05
CA ILE A 3 -20.95 2.88 12.14
C ILE A 3 -20.58 3.45 10.75
N ALA A 4 -21.24 4.53 10.32
CA ALA A 4 -20.94 5.21 9.06
C ALA A 4 -19.56 5.88 9.06
N ASP A 5 -19.11 6.40 10.20
CA ASP A 5 -17.78 7.02 10.32
C ASP A 5 -16.68 5.95 10.21
N ARG A 6 -16.86 4.81 10.88
CA ARG A 6 -15.93 3.68 10.79
C ARG A 6 -15.79 3.14 9.36
N LEU A 7 -16.91 2.94 8.65
CA LEU A 7 -16.87 2.44 7.27
C LEU A 7 -16.16 3.42 6.31
N ARG A 8 -16.32 4.73 6.52
CA ARG A 8 -15.59 5.74 5.74
C ARG A 8 -14.10 5.74 6.05
N GLU A 9 -13.72 5.63 7.31
CA GLU A 9 -12.32 5.53 7.73
C GLU A 9 -11.65 4.27 7.18
N GLU A 10 -12.30 3.12 7.28
CA GLU A 10 -11.83 1.85 6.73
C GLU A 10 -11.68 1.92 5.21
N GLY A 11 -12.67 2.44 4.50
CA GLY A 11 -12.59 2.62 3.04
C GLY A 11 -11.49 3.60 2.62
N ALA A 12 -11.29 4.69 3.36
CA ALA A 12 -10.21 5.64 3.09
C ALA A 12 -8.82 5.05 3.38
N MET A 13 -8.69 4.23 4.42
CA MET A 13 -7.46 3.51 4.73
C MET A 13 -7.15 2.47 3.65
N GLN A 14 -8.15 1.71 3.22
CA GLN A 14 -8.02 0.70 2.18
C GLN A 14 -7.65 1.30 0.82
N GLY A 15 -8.28 2.40 0.42
CA GLY A 15 -7.93 3.09 -0.83
C GLY A 15 -6.51 3.66 -0.83
N LYS A 16 -6.05 4.22 0.30
CA LYS A 16 -4.64 4.67 0.44
C LYS A 16 -3.65 3.52 0.37
N HIS A 17 -4.02 2.36 0.94
CA HIS A 17 -3.19 1.18 0.91
C HIS A 17 -3.06 0.60 -0.51
N GLU A 18 -4.17 0.49 -1.24
CA GLU A 18 -4.18 0.07 -2.65
C GLU A 18 -3.36 1.01 -3.54
N GLU A 19 -3.44 2.32 -3.32
CA GLU A 19 -2.64 3.29 -4.05
C GLU A 19 -1.13 3.15 -3.75
N ALA A 20 -0.75 2.98 -2.48
CA ALA A 20 0.64 2.74 -2.10
C ALA A 20 1.21 1.48 -2.75
N LEU A 21 0.42 0.40 -2.83
CA LEU A 21 0.79 -0.84 -3.48
C LEU A 21 1.02 -0.68 -4.99
N ARG A 22 0.12 0.02 -5.69
CA ARG A 22 0.27 0.33 -7.11
C ARG A 22 1.55 1.12 -7.39
N ILE A 23 1.84 2.12 -6.55
CA ILE A 23 3.08 2.91 -6.66
C ILE A 23 4.30 2.01 -6.44
N ALA A 24 4.27 1.14 -5.43
CA ALA A 24 5.36 0.21 -5.17
C ALA A 24 5.63 -0.73 -6.35
N GLN A 25 4.58 -1.28 -6.97
CA GLN A 25 4.71 -2.11 -8.18
C GLN A 25 5.37 -1.33 -9.32
N GLU A 26 4.88 -0.13 -9.63
CA GLU A 26 5.46 0.69 -10.71
C GLU A 26 6.94 1.04 -10.42
N MET A 27 7.29 1.31 -9.17
CA MET A 27 8.67 1.56 -8.76
C MET A 27 9.56 0.31 -8.97
N LEU A 28 9.08 -0.88 -8.59
CA LEU A 28 9.79 -2.14 -8.78
C LEU A 28 9.95 -2.50 -10.26
N GLU A 29 8.91 -2.30 -11.08
CA GLU A 29 8.95 -2.50 -12.53
C GLU A 29 9.97 -1.59 -13.22
N ARG A 30 10.15 -0.37 -12.69
CA ARG A 30 11.20 0.57 -13.14
C ARG A 30 12.60 0.20 -12.65
N GLY A 31 12.73 -0.87 -11.85
CA GLY A 31 14.00 -1.38 -11.34
C GLY A 31 14.51 -0.66 -10.08
N LEU A 32 13.63 0.03 -9.34
CA LEU A 32 14.00 0.65 -8.06
C LEU A 32 14.22 -0.41 -6.98
N ASP A 33 15.17 -0.12 -6.10
CA ASP A 33 15.53 -1.03 -5.01
C ASP A 33 14.37 -1.26 -4.04
N ARG A 34 14.21 -2.51 -3.58
CA ARG A 34 13.11 -2.92 -2.72
C ARG A 34 13.11 -2.17 -1.37
N GLU A 35 14.28 -1.88 -0.80
CA GLU A 35 14.39 -1.11 0.44
C GLU A 35 13.92 0.33 0.23
N LEU A 36 14.30 0.95 -0.90
CA LEU A 36 13.83 2.28 -1.28
C LEU A 36 12.30 2.30 -1.47
N VAL A 37 11.75 1.29 -2.14
CA VAL A 37 10.30 1.16 -2.35
C VAL A 37 9.55 1.10 -1.01
N LEU A 38 10.00 0.26 -0.07
CA LEU A 38 9.40 0.16 1.26
C LEU A 38 9.47 1.48 2.03
N MET A 39 10.61 2.18 1.95
CA MET A 39 10.79 3.48 2.61
C MET A 39 9.84 4.56 2.07
N VAL A 40 9.69 4.65 0.75
CA VAL A 40 8.90 5.70 0.09
C VAL A 40 7.40 5.45 0.24
N THR A 41 6.97 4.21 0.04
CA THR A 41 5.54 3.84 0.07
C THR A 41 5.02 3.60 1.49
N ARG A 42 5.92 3.48 2.47
CA ARG A 42 5.64 3.10 3.87
C ARG A 42 4.90 1.77 4.00
N LEU A 43 5.00 0.93 2.97
CA LEU A 43 4.50 -0.44 3.02
C LEU A 43 5.42 -1.28 3.90
N SER A 44 4.83 -2.30 4.52
CA SER A 44 5.60 -3.35 5.16
C SER A 44 6.10 -4.36 4.12
N PRO A 45 7.16 -5.13 4.44
CA PRO A 45 7.61 -6.23 3.58
C PRO A 45 6.50 -7.24 3.26
N ASP A 46 5.57 -7.46 4.20
CA ASP A 46 4.47 -8.41 4.08
C ASP A 46 3.41 -7.93 3.07
N ASP A 47 3.16 -6.62 3.02
CA ASP A 47 2.24 -6.02 2.04
C ASP A 47 2.68 -6.27 0.60
N LEU A 48 4.00 -6.26 0.33
CA LEU A 48 4.55 -6.58 -0.99
C LEU A 48 4.49 -8.08 -1.32
N ILE A 49 4.60 -8.95 -0.31
CA ILE A 49 4.57 -10.41 -0.50
C ILE A 49 3.14 -10.87 -0.80
N ALA A 50 2.14 -10.28 -0.14
CA ALA A 50 0.73 -10.60 -0.34
C ALA A 50 0.24 -10.37 -1.79
N GLN A 51 0.97 -9.58 -2.59
CA GLN A 51 0.66 -9.34 -4.00
C GLN A 51 1.34 -10.28 -4.99
N SER A 52 2.33 -11.07 -4.57
CA SER A 52 3.06 -12.00 -5.46
C SER A 52 2.44 -13.41 -5.51
N HIS A 53 1.19 -13.57 -5.06
CA HIS A 53 0.47 -14.85 -5.01
C HIS A 53 -0.71 -14.87 -5.98
#